data_AF-A0A8T9G1B2-F1
#
_entry.id   AF-A0A8T9G1B2-F1
#
_cell.length_a   1.000
_cell.length_b   1.000
_cell.length_c   1.000
_cell.angle_alpha   90.00
_cell.angle_beta   90.00
_cell.angle_gamma   90.00
#
_symmetry.space_group_name_H-M   'P 1'
#
loop_
_entity.id
_entity.type
_entity.pdbx_description
1 polymer ?
#
loop_
_entity_poly.entity_id
_entity_poly.type
_entity_poly.pdbx_seq_one_letter_code
_entity_poly.pdbx_strand_id
1 'polypeptide(L)' 'MVGYAFGPTAGAVSYNMVHSYIFAAGLAALGLVWPLLLPVACIWAAHIGIDRALGYGLKSVSAFNETHLGPIGRRR' A
#
# COMPACT_ATOMS: atom_id res chain seq x y z
N MET A 1 -2.90 4.19 12.56
CA MET A 1 -4.03 4.05 13.51
C MET A 1 -5.13 5.12 13.34
N VAL A 2 -4.87 6.27 12.70
CA VAL A 2 -5.93 7.29 12.44
C VAL A 2 -6.94 6.87 11.36
N GLY A 3 -6.51 6.05 10.38
CA GLY A 3 -7.41 5.46 9.36
C GLY A 3 -8.40 4.40 9.88
N TYR A 4 -8.30 3.99 11.15
CA TYR A 4 -9.29 3.10 11.80
C TYR A 4 -10.52 3.87 12.32
N ALA A 5 -10.46 5.20 12.41
CA ALA A 5 -11.52 6.01 13.02
C ALA A 5 -12.77 6.19 12.12
N PHE A 6 -12.63 5.99 10.80
CA PHE A 6 -13.69 6.24 9.81
C PHE A 6 -14.26 4.96 9.17
N GLY A 7 -14.00 3.80 9.78
CA GLY A 7 -14.52 2.51 9.33
C GLY A 7 -13.61 1.76 8.34
N PRO A 8 -13.88 0.45 8.13
CA PRO A 8 -13.01 -0.46 7.38
C PRO A 8 -12.81 -0.04 5.92
N THR A 9 -13.83 0.58 5.30
CA THR A 9 -13.79 1.08 3.92
C THR A 9 -12.81 2.24 3.74
N ALA A 10 -12.85 3.26 4.61
CA ALA A 10 -11.93 4.40 4.54
C ALA A 10 -10.48 3.99 4.81
N GLY A 11 -10.27 3.06 5.75
CA GLY A 11 -8.97 2.47 6.03
C GLY A 11 -8.42 1.67 4.85
N ALA A 12 -9.26 0.90 4.15
CA ALA A 12 -8.85 0.14 2.97
C ALA A 12 -8.49 1.04 1.79
N VAL A 13 -9.29 2.08 1.51
CA VAL A 13 -9.02 3.03 0.42
C VAL A 13 -7.73 3.81 0.67
N SER A 14 -7.56 4.39 1.86
CA SER A 14 -6.34 5.16 2.19
C SER A 14 -5.08 4.29 2.12
N TYR A 15 -5.14 3.06 2.61
CA TYR A 15 -4.05 2.10 2.51
C TYR A 15 -3.72 1.74 1.06
N ASN A 16 -4.73 1.42 0.24
CA ASN A 16 -4.55 1.06 -1.17
C ASN A 16 -4.02 2.24 -2.01
N MET A 17 -4.41 3.48 -1.70
CA MET A 17 -3.87 4.68 -2.38
C MET A 17 -2.37 4.83 -2.13
N VAL A 18 -1.91 4.64 -0.88
CA VAL A 18 -0.48 4.72 -0.53
C VAL A 18 0.31 3.52 -1.06
N HIS A 19 -0.33 2.35 -1.20
CA HIS A 19 0.27 1.11 -1.71
C HIS A 19 0.06 0.89 -3.21
N SER A 20 -0.19 1.96 -3.97
CA SER A 20 -0.23 1.92 -5.43
C SER A 20 1.16 2.13 -6.02
N TYR A 21 1.62 1.15 -6.79
CA TYR A 21 2.89 1.26 -7.55
C TYR A 21 2.87 2.39 -8.59
N ILE A 22 1.69 2.93 -8.95
CA ILE A 22 1.56 4.08 -9.85
C ILE A 22 2.29 5.30 -9.26
N PHE A 23 2.17 5.54 -7.96
CA PHE A 23 2.84 6.67 -7.31
C PHE A 23 4.36 6.45 -7.24
N ALA A 24 4.80 5.23 -6.92
CA ALA A 24 6.22 4.88 -6.93
C ALA A 24 6.83 5.02 -8.33
N ALA A 25 6.13 4.57 -9.38
CA ALA A 25 6.56 4.72 -10.77
C ALA A 25 6.58 6.18 -11.22
N GLY A 26 5.58 6.98 -10.82
CA GLY A 26 5.57 8.42 -11.09
C GLY A 26 6.75 9.15 -10.45
N LEU A 27 7.08 8.83 -9.18
CA LEU A 27 8.27 9.36 -8.50
C LEU A 27 9.57 8.93 -9.19
N ALA A 28 9.67 7.69 -9.65
CA ALA A 28 10.84 7.21 -10.40
C ALA A 28 11.01 7.98 -11.73
N ALA A 29 9.91 8.24 -12.45
CA ALA A 29 9.93 9.02 -13.69
C ALA A 29 10.36 10.48 -13.45
N LEU A 30 9.85 11.12 -12.39
CA LEU A 30 10.31 12.45 -11.98
C LEU A 30 11.78 12.45 -11.52
N GLY A 31 12.25 11.31 -11.00
CA GLY A 31 13.65 11.08 -10.65
C GLY A 31 14.63 11.17 -11.82
N LEU A 32 14.16 11.02 -13.06
CA LEU A 32 14.98 11.25 -14.26
C LEU A 32 15.35 12.72 -14.45
N VAL A 33 14.52 13.63 -13.93
CA VAL A 33 14.74 15.09 -13.97
C VAL A 33 15.33 15.58 -12.66
N TRP A 34 14.89 15.03 -11.52
CA TRP A 34 15.39 15.35 -10.18
C TRP A 34 15.98 14.11 -9.51
N PRO A 35 17.31 13.88 -9.61
CA PRO A 35 17.96 12.65 -9.15
C PRO A 35 17.71 12.28 -7.69
N LEU A 36 17.39 13.26 -6.83
CA LEU A 36 17.04 13.02 -5.42
C LEU A 36 15.73 12.22 -5.24
N LEU A 37 14.84 12.20 -6.24
CA LEU A 37 13.57 11.47 -6.17
C LEU A 37 13.70 9.98 -6.48
N LEU A 38 14.78 9.55 -7.16
CA LEU A 38 15.06 8.13 -7.42
C LEU A 38 15.18 7.29 -6.14
N PRO A 39 16.03 7.66 -5.14
CA PRO A 39 16.12 6.89 -3.90
C PRO A 39 14.79 6.89 -3.13
N VAL A 40 14.02 7.99 -3.17
CA VAL A 40 12.68 8.05 -2.57
C VAL A 40 11.72 7.06 -3.24
N ALA A 41 11.72 7.00 -4.57
CA ALA A 41 10.93 6.04 -5.34
C ALA A 41 11.32 4.59 -5.02
N CYS A 42 12.62 4.30 -4.90
CA CYS A 42 13.12 2.97 -4.54
C CYS A 42 12.69 2.56 -3.12
N ILE A 43 12.82 3.45 -2.14
CA ILE A 43 12.39 3.19 -0.76
C ILE A 43 10.89 2.94 -0.71
N TRP A 44 10.10 3.75 -1.43
CA TRP A 44 8.65 3.56 -1.52
C TRP A 44 8.29 2.22 -2.16
N ALA A 45 8.92 1.87 -3.28
CA ALA A 45 8.70 0.58 -3.94
C ALA A 45 9.07 -0.62 -3.04
N ALA A 46 10.18 -0.52 -2.29
CA ALA A 46 10.60 -1.52 -1.32
C ALA A 46 9.60 -1.63 -0.16
N HIS A 47 9.07 -0.51 0.35
CA HIS A 47 8.02 -0.50 1.36
C HIS A 47 6.77 -1.26 0.90
N ILE A 48 6.27 -0.97 -0.31
CA ILE A 48 5.12 -1.68 -0.90
C ILE A 48 5.43 -3.17 -1.06
N GLY A 49 6.65 -3.51 -1.52
CA GLY A 49 7.08 -4.89 -1.72
C GLY A 49 7.16 -5.70 -0.43
N ILE A 50 7.73 -5.12 0.63
CA ILE A 50 7.83 -5.73 1.96
C ILE A 50 6.43 -5.98 2.53
N ASP A 51 5.54 -4.99 2.44
CA ASP A 51 4.19 -5.12 2.98
C ASP A 51 3.41 -6.24 2.28
N ARG A 52 3.52 -6.34 0.94
CA ARG A 52 2.94 -7.45 0.16
C ARG A 52 3.57 -8.80 0.45
N ALA A 53 4.89 -8.85 0.65
CA ALA A 53 5.60 -10.09 1.02
C ALA A 53 5.19 -10.61 2.41
N LEU A 54 4.84 -9.70 3.33
CA LEU A 54 4.28 -10.02 4.64
C LEU A 54 2.80 -10.44 4.59
N GLY A 55 2.20 -10.50 3.40
CA GLY A 55 0.81 -10.92 3.20
C GLY A 55 -0.21 -9.79 3.34
N TYR A 56 0.23 -8.54 3.52
CA TYR A 56 -0.63 -7.36 3.44
C TYR A 56 -0.91 -7.06 1.96
N GLY A 57 -1.85 -7.82 1.39
CA GLY A 57 -2.36 -7.56 0.05
C GLY A 57 -3.23 -6.30 -0.01
N LEU A 58 -3.77 -6.02 -1.20
CA LEU A 58 -4.80 -4.99 -1.36
C LEU A 58 -5.99 -5.33 -0.47
N LYS A 59 -6.41 -4.36 0.35
CA LYS A 59 -7.51 -4.54 1.31
C LYS A 59 -8.86 -4.41 0.62
N SER A 60 -9.74 -5.38 0.85
CA SER A 60 -11.12 -5.34 0.38
C SER A 60 -11.92 -4.26 1.10
N VAL A 61 -12.82 -3.64 0.35
CA VAL A 61 -13.69 -2.55 0.82
C VAL A 61 -14.84 -3.07 1.68
N SER A 62 -15.21 -4.36 1.53
CA SER A 62 -16.31 -5.00 2.27
C SER A 62 -15.89 -5.64 3.59
N ALA A 63 -14.62 -6.03 3.74
CA ALA A 63 -14.08 -6.59 4.97
C ALA A 63 -12.57 -6.33 5.05
N PHE A 64 -12.11 -5.60 6.09
CA PHE A 64 -10.71 -5.20 6.25
C PHE A 64 -9.73 -6.39 6.39
N ASN A 65 -10.26 -7.54 6.83
CA ASN A 65 -9.50 -8.79 6.94
C ASN A 65 -9.48 -9.58 5.64
N GLU A 66 -10.16 -9.17 4.57
CA GLU A 66 -10.07 -9.86 3.29
C GLU A 66 -9.15 -9.09 2.36
N THR A 67 -8.12 -9.77 1.88
CA THR A 67 -7.28 -9.27 0.79
C THR A 67 -7.41 -10.18 -0.41
N HIS A 68 -7.00 -9.68 -1.59
CA HIS A 68 -6.87 -10.51 -2.79
C HIS A 68 -6.00 -11.77 -2.58
N LEU A 69 -5.10 -11.76 -1.59
CA LEU A 69 -4.22 -12.89 -1.25
C LEU A 69 -4.83 -13.86 -0.21
N GLY A 70 -6.06 -13.59 0.25
CA GLY A 70 -6.75 -14.36 1.28
C GLY A 70 -7.03 -13.56 2.55
N PRO A 71 -7.71 -14.19 3.52
CA PRO A 71 -8.05 -13.54 4.78
C PRO A 71 -6.82 -13.36 5.68
N ILE A 72 -6.63 -12.14 6.19
CA ILE A 72 -5.65 -11.76 7.21
C ILE A 72 -6.32 -11.88 8.58
N GLY A 73 -5.76 -12.69 9.47
CA GLY A 73 -6.27 -12.91 10.82
C GLY A 73 -6.69 -14.35 11.11
N ARG A 74 -6.63 -14.74 12.38
CA ARG A 74 -6.90 -16.12 12.84
C ARG A 74 -8.38 -16.48 12.59
N ARG A 75 -8.64 -17.56 11.85
CA ARG A 75 -9.97 -18.19 11.77
C ARG A 75 -10.47 -18.41 13.20
N ARG A 76 -11.58 -17.76 13.56
CA ARG A 76 -12.45 -18.23 14.63
C ARG A 76 -13.64 -18.91 13.98
#